data_AF-A0A3C0DVC0-F1
#
_entry.id   AF-A0A3C0DVC0-F1
#
_cell.length_a   1.000
_cell.length_b   1.000
_cell.length_c   1.000
_cell.angle_alpha   90.00
_cell.angle_beta   90.00
_cell.angle_gamma   90.00
#
_symmetry.space_group_name_H-M   'P 1'
#
loop_
_entity.id
_entity.type
_entity.pdbx_description
1 polymer ?
#
loop_
_entity_poly.entity_id
_entity_poly.type
_entity_poly.pdbx_seq_one_letter_code
_entity_poly.pdbx_strand_id
1 'polypeptide(L)'
;MWLVLTLFVVAGLVLFLNRDSDGGGQTLVVYCATGVKKAVEEAAGKFEQETGVLVSLEYASSGVLANKLKIDKEGGVPRADVYIPADHVYA
;
A
#
# COMPACT_ATOMS: atom_id res chain seq x y z
N MET A 1 38.20 -17.69 -7.24
CA MET A 1 38.13 -16.26 -7.65
C MET A 1 36.78 -15.90 -8.26
N TRP A 2 36.35 -16.56 -9.35
CA TRP A 2 35.09 -16.25 -10.05
C TRP A 2 33.82 -16.38 -9.17
N LEU A 3 33.73 -17.43 -8.35
CA LEU A 3 32.58 -17.67 -7.48
C LEU A 3 32.35 -16.57 -6.42
N VAL A 4 33.45 -16.00 -5.91
CA VAL A 4 33.41 -14.95 -4.90
C VAL A 4 32.95 -13.65 -5.57
N LEU A 5 33.42 -13.39 -6.78
CA LEU A 5 33.04 -12.24 -7.60
C LEU A 5 31.55 -12.26 -7.95
N THR A 6 31.02 -13.43 -8.34
CA THR A 6 29.57 -13.58 -8.58
C THR A 6 28.76 -13.38 -7.31
N LEU A 7 29.26 -13.85 -6.16
CA LEU A 7 28.57 -13.68 -4.88
C LEU A 7 28.47 -12.21 -4.47
N PHE A 8 29.54 -11.44 -4.65
CA PHE A 8 29.55 -10.00 -4.37
C PHE A 8 28.63 -9.21 -5.32
N VAL A 9 28.59 -9.57 -6.60
CA VAL A 9 27.69 -8.94 -7.58
C VAL A 9 26.24 -9.22 -7.24
N VAL A 10 25.90 -10.48 -6.90
CA VAL A 10 24.53 -10.84 -6.51
C VAL A 10 24.14 -10.17 -5.18
N ALA A 11 25.03 -10.17 -4.18
CA ALA A 11 24.78 -9.49 -2.91
C ALA A 11 24.61 -7.97 -3.09
N GLY A 12 25.43 -7.35 -3.93
CA GLY A 12 25.31 -5.93 -4.29
C GLY A 12 24.00 -5.63 -5.00
N LEU A 13 23.57 -6.49 -5.94
CA LEU A 13 22.31 -6.34 -6.65
C LEU A 13 21.10 -6.51 -5.71
N VAL A 14 21.14 -7.50 -4.81
CA VAL A 14 20.09 -7.70 -3.80
C VAL A 14 20.02 -6.51 -2.86
N LEU A 15 21.15 -5.99 -2.38
CA LEU A 15 21.19 -4.80 -1.55
C LEU A 15 20.70 -3.55 -2.30
N PHE A 16 21.00 -3.43 -3.60
CA PHE A 16 20.54 -2.32 -4.42
C PHE A 16 19.02 -2.36 -4.63
N LEU A 17 18.46 -3.53 -4.96
CA LEU A 17 17.02 -3.74 -5.10
C LEU A 17 16.25 -3.54 -3.78
N ASN A 18 16.83 -3.93 -2.65
CA ASN A 18 16.22 -3.68 -1.34
C ASN A 18 16.26 -2.20 -0.94
N ARG A 19 17.20 -1.42 -1.48
CA ARG A 19 17.37 0.01 -1.15
C ARG A 19 16.47 0.93 -1.98
N ASP A 20 16.07 0.51 -3.17
CA ASP A 20 15.03 1.18 -3.96
C ASP A 20 13.61 1.00 -3.37
N SER A 21 13.41 -0.01 -2.51
CA SER A 21 12.13 -0.23 -1.84
C SER A 21 11.80 0.82 -0.76
N ASP A 22 12.74 1.70 -0.42
CA ASP A 22 12.59 2.74 0.61
C ASP A 22 12.41 4.16 0.02
N GLY A 23 12.46 4.29 -1.31
CA GLY A 23 12.45 5.57 -2.03
C GLY A 23 11.21 5.84 -2.89
N GLY A 24 10.22 4.97 -2.87
CA GLY A 24 8.95 5.18 -3.59
C GLY A 24 8.13 6.24 -2.87
N GLY A 25 7.79 7.34 -3.57
CA GLY A 25 6.93 8.40 -3.03
C GLY A 25 5.78 7.79 -2.24
N GLN A 26 5.71 8.15 -0.96
CA GLN A 26 4.78 7.61 0.03
C GLN A 26 3.40 7.57 -0.64
N THR A 27 2.96 6.39 -1.04
CA THR A 27 1.68 6.22 -1.73
C THR A 27 0.79 5.58 -0.71
N LEU A 28 -0.04 6.41 -0.06
CA LEU A 28 -0.93 5.95 0.99
C LEU A 28 -2.05 5.14 0.34
N VAL A 29 -2.09 3.83 0.59
CA VAL A 29 -3.14 2.99 0.02
C VAL A 29 -4.32 2.95 0.99
N VAL A 30 -5.46 3.48 0.53
CA VAL A 30 -6.67 3.60 1.34
C VAL A 30 -7.78 2.77 0.72
N TYR A 31 -8.23 1.79 1.49
CA TYR A 31 -9.35 0.91 1.13
C TYR A 31 -10.64 1.51 1.64
N CYS A 32 -11.45 2.00 0.71
CA CYS A 32 -12.64 2.75 1.03
C CYS A 32 -13.87 2.03 0.49
N ALA A 33 -14.86 1.80 1.33
CA ALA A 33 -16.10 1.25 0.83
C ALA A 33 -16.79 2.22 -0.14
N THR A 34 -17.39 1.70 -1.21
CA THR A 34 -17.96 2.52 -2.29
C THR A 34 -18.98 3.57 -1.82
N GLY A 35 -19.66 3.33 -0.70
CA GLY A 35 -20.65 4.24 -0.13
C GLY A 35 -20.09 5.60 0.35
N VAL A 36 -18.80 5.68 0.69
CA VAL A 36 -18.14 6.91 1.16
C VAL A 36 -17.15 7.50 0.14
N LYS A 37 -17.18 6.98 -1.10
CA LYS A 37 -16.27 7.37 -2.19
C LYS A 37 -16.14 8.88 -2.37
N LYS A 38 -17.27 9.59 -2.48
CA LYS A 38 -17.27 11.03 -2.78
C LYS A 38 -16.57 11.86 -1.69
N ALA A 39 -16.81 11.53 -0.42
CA ALA A 39 -16.19 12.22 0.71
C ALA A 39 -14.68 11.94 0.79
N VAL A 40 -14.28 10.70 0.50
CA VAL A 40 -12.88 10.29 0.57
C VAL A 40 -12.09 10.81 -0.64
N GLU A 41 -12.66 10.90 -1.84
CA GLU A 41 -12.04 11.56 -3.00
C GLU A 41 -11.74 13.04 -2.72
N GLU A 42 -12.69 13.78 -2.12
CA GLU A 42 -12.48 15.18 -1.75
C GLU A 42 -11.40 15.34 -0.67
N ALA A 43 -11.38 14.44 0.32
CA ALA A 43 -10.37 14.43 1.38
C ALA A 43 -8.98 14.05 0.85
N ALA A 44 -8.90 13.04 -0.01
CA ALA A 44 -7.66 12.60 -0.65
C ALA A 44 -7.08 13.70 -1.52
N GLY A 45 -7.89 14.37 -2.35
CA GLY A 45 -7.41 15.47 -3.19
C GLY A 45 -6.84 16.64 -2.37
N LYS A 46 -7.40 16.94 -1.20
CA LYS A 46 -6.82 17.92 -0.26
C LYS A 46 -5.55 17.42 0.39
N PHE A 47 -5.54 16.16 0.83
CA PHE A 47 -4.37 15.54 1.44
C PHE A 47 -3.18 15.50 0.48
N GLU A 48 -3.40 15.12 -0.79
CA GLU A 48 -2.37 15.14 -1.83
C GLU A 48 -1.83 16.56 -2.07
N GLN A 49 -2.69 17.59 -2.06
CA GLN A 49 -2.27 18.98 -2.22
C GLN A 49 -1.49 19.51 -1.02
N GLU A 50 -1.87 19.14 0.20
CA GLU A 50 -1.26 19.63 1.45
C GLU A 50 0.05 18.92 1.78
N THR A 51 0.13 17.62 1.49
CA THR A 51 1.26 16.77 1.91
C THR A 51 2.19 16.40 0.75
N GLY A 52 1.72 16.48 -0.50
CA GLY A 52 2.45 16.00 -1.68
C GLY A 52 2.55 14.47 -1.75
N VAL A 53 1.87 13.74 -0.86
CA VAL A 53 1.81 12.28 -0.78
C VAL A 53 0.69 11.80 -1.70
N LEU A 54 0.97 10.86 -2.59
CA LEU A 54 -0.04 10.26 -3.48
C LEU A 54 -0.99 9.37 -2.67
N VAL A 55 -2.29 9.48 -2.90
CA VAL A 55 -3.29 8.64 -2.21
C VAL A 55 -3.89 7.66 -3.21
N SER A 56 -3.54 6.38 -3.09
CA SER A 56 -4.12 5.33 -3.91
C SER A 56 -5.41 4.82 -3.26
N LEU A 57 -6.54 5.28 -3.80
CA LEU A 57 -7.87 4.93 -3.32
C LEU A 57 -8.41 3.70 -4.02
N GLU A 58 -8.64 2.62 -3.28
CA GLU A 58 -9.32 1.44 -3.79
C GLU A 58 -10.75 1.35 -3.26
N TYR A 59 -11.71 1.30 -4.19
CA TYR A 59 -13.13 1.23 -3.87
C TYR A 59 -13.71 -0.14 -4.16
N ALA A 60 -14.23 -0.81 -3.13
CA ALA A 60 -15.02 -2.03 -3.29
C ALA A 60 -15.99 -2.20 -2.11
N SER A 61 -16.80 -3.27 -2.13
CA SER A 61 -17.64 -3.62 -0.98
C SER A 61 -16.77 -3.93 0.25
N SER A 62 -17.21 -3.54 1.44
CA SER A 62 -16.48 -3.71 2.70
C SER A 62 -16.02 -5.16 2.91
N GLY A 63 -16.86 -6.15 2.56
CA GLY A 63 -16.51 -7.58 2.66
C GLY A 63 -15.44 -8.03 1.66
N VAL A 64 -15.40 -7.45 0.47
CA VAL A 64 -14.36 -7.74 -0.55
C VAL A 64 -13.02 -7.19 -0.09
N LEU A 65 -13.00 -5.94 0.38
CA LEU A 65 -11.80 -5.29 0.90
C LEU A 65 -11.29 -5.99 2.18
N ALA A 66 -12.18 -6.43 3.06
CA ALA A 66 -11.79 -7.16 4.27
C ALA A 66 -11.16 -8.53 3.96
N ASN A 67 -11.70 -9.27 2.98
CA ASN A 67 -11.07 -10.51 2.52
C ASN A 67 -9.72 -10.25 1.84
N LYS A 68 -9.63 -9.19 1.03
CA LYS A 68 -8.38 -8.78 0.39
C LYS A 68 -7.31 -8.43 1.42
N LEU A 69 -7.67 -7.69 2.47
CA LEU A 69 -6.78 -7.37 3.59
C LEU A 69 -6.28 -8.62 4.32
N LYS A 70 -7.14 -9.64 4.52
CA LYS A 70 -6.74 -10.93 5.10
C LYS A 70 -5.74 -11.67 4.22
N ILE A 71 -6.04 -11.78 2.92
CA ILE A 71 -5.17 -12.45 1.94
C ILE A 71 -3.82 -11.73 1.84
N ASP A 72 -3.81 -10.40 1.81
CA ASP A 72 -2.60 -9.59 1.72
C ASP A 72 -1.73 -9.73 2.99
N LYS A 73 -2.38 -9.80 4.17
CA LYS A 73 -1.71 -10.08 5.45
C LYS A 73 -1.09 -11.48 5.47
N GLU A 74 -1.79 -12.49 4.95
CA GLU A 74 -1.27 -13.86 4.81
C GLU A 74 -0.14 -13.95 3.78
N GLY A 75 -0.18 -13.10 2.74
CA GLY A 75 0.86 -12.94 1.73
C GLY A 75 2.08 -12.14 2.17
N GLY A 76 2.09 -11.62 3.41
CA GLY A 76 3.22 -10.88 3.97
C GLY A 76 3.41 -9.46 3.42
N VAL A 77 2.38 -8.89 2.77
CA VAL A 77 2.42 -7.53 2.21
C VAL A 77 1.31 -6.70 2.85
N PRO A 78 1.61 -5.71 3.70
CA PRO A 78 0.59 -4.78 4.18
C PRO A 78 0.25 -3.81 3.05
N ARG A 79 -0.72 -4.18 2.20
CA ARG A 79 -1.06 -3.38 1.02
C ARG A 79 -1.97 -2.20 1.30
N ALA A 80 -2.63 -2.13 2.44
CA ALA A 80 -3.48 -0.99 2.79
C ALA A 80 -3.04 -0.39 4.12
N ASP A 81 -2.78 0.91 4.11
CA ASP A 81 -2.42 1.68 5.30
C ASP A 81 -3.68 2.07 6.09
N VAL A 82 -4.81 2.29 5.40
CA VAL A 82 -6.07 2.72 6.00
C VAL A 82 -7.24 1.94 5.41
N TYR A 83 -8.14 1.46 6.28
CA TYR A 83 -9.38 0.78 5.90
C TYR A 83 -10.61 1.55 6.41
N ILE A 84 -11.50 1.93 5.50
CA ILE A 84 -12.74 2.69 5.75
C ILE A 84 -13.94 1.83 5.31
N PRO A 85 -14.56 1.06 6.22
CA PRO A 85 -15.75 0.28 5.90
C PRO A 85 -16.99 1.17 5.70
N ALA A 86 -17.99 0.66 4.98
CA ALA A 86 -19.30 1.33 4.83
C ALA A 86 -20.18 1.18 6.08
N ASP A 87 -19.76 0.36 7.03
CA ASP A 87 -20.51 0.02 8.23
C ASP A 87 -19.60 0.13 9.46
N HIS A 88 -20.17 0.52 10.59
CA HIS A 88 -19.47 0.84 11.85
C HIS A 88 -19.36 -0.37 12.78
N VAL A 89 -19.51 -1.59 12.24
CA VAL A 89 -19.51 -2.81 13.04
C VAL A 89 -18.09 -3.12 13.51
N TYR A 90 -17.75 -2.54 14.67
CA TYR A 90 -16.78 -3.10 15.60
C TYR A 90 -17.39 -4.39 16.16
N ALA A 91 -17.06 -5.53 15.58
CA ALA A 91 -17.32 -6.84 16.18
C ALA A 91 -16.00 -7.54 16.48
#